data_AF-A0A6S7JPS5-F1
#
_entry.id   AF-A0A6S7JPS5-F1
#
_cell.length_a   1.000
_cell.length_b   1.000
_cell.length_c   1.000
_cell.angle_alpha   90.00
_cell.angle_beta   90.00
_cell.angle_gamma   90.00
#
_symmetry.space_group_name_H-M   'P 1'
#
loop_
_entity.id
_entity.type
_entity.pdbx_description
1 polymer ?
#
loop_
_entity_poly.entity_id
_entity_poly.type
_entity_poly.pdbx_seq_one_letter_code
_entity_poly.pdbx_strand_id
1 'polypeptide(L)' 'MNPMTNVKNIQKLNENVLQMGVEDDVSWHKQYKDSAYVFLGGLPYDLTEGDILCVFSQ' A
#
# COMPACT_ATOMS: atom_id res chain seq x y z
N MET A 1 -11.49 7.09 12.19
CA MET A 1 -10.46 6.02 12.15
C MET A 1 -9.09 6.68 12.18
N ASN A 2 -8.14 6.14 12.95
CA ASN A 2 -6.79 6.69 13.05
C ASN A 2 -5.95 6.22 11.84
N PRO A 3 -5.27 7.12 11.08
CA PRO A 3 -4.47 6.77 9.90
C PRO A 3 -3.41 5.70 10.18
N MET A 4 -2.81 5.72 11.37
CA MET A 4 -1.78 4.78 11.79
C MET A 4 -2.35 3.37 12.00
N THR A 5 -3.64 3.27 12.34
CA THR A 5 -4.35 1.98 12.45
C THR A 5 -4.58 1.37 11.07
N ASN A 6 -4.84 2.18 10.04
CA ASN A 6 -5.02 1.67 8.68
C ASN A 6 -3.74 1.05 8.12
N VAL A 7 -2.58 1.69 8.35
CA VAL A 7 -1.27 1.14 7.95
C VAL A 7 -1.03 -0.23 8.61
N LYS A 8 -1.29 -0.34 9.92
CA LYS A 8 -1.15 -1.61 10.65
C LYS A 8 -2.11 -2.69 10.13
N ASN A 9 -3.33 -2.32 9.77
CA ASN A 9 -4.30 -3.27 9.23
C ASN A 9 -3.86 -3.83 7.88
N ILE A 10 -3.29 -3.01 7.00
CA ILE A 10 -2.76 -3.44 5.70
C ILE A 10 -1.55 -4.37 5.90
N GLN A 11 -0.64 -4.04 6.82
CA GLN A 11 0.50 -4.92 7.15
C GLN A 11 0.02 -6.29 7.64
N LYS A 12 -0.93 -6.31 8.58
CA LYS A 12 -1.51 -7.56 9.09
C LYS A 12 -2.23 -8.37 8.00
N LEU A 13 -2.91 -7.70 7.08
CA LEU A 13 -3.53 -8.35 5.93
C LEU A 13 -2.47 -9.05 5.07
N ASN A 14 -1.38 -8.35 4.74
CA ASN A 14 -0.28 -8.92 3.95
C ASN A 14 0.38 -10.12 4.63
N GLU A 15 0.62 -10.03 5.95
CA GLU A 15 1.16 -11.15 6.74
C GLU A 15 0.24 -12.37 6.69
N ASN A 16 -1.08 -12.18 6.85
CA ASN A 16 -2.05 -13.27 6.78
C ASN A 16 -2.10 -13.91 5.38
N VAL A 17 -2.11 -13.09 4.31
CA VAL A 17 -2.11 -13.57 2.92
C VAL A 17 -0.85 -14.41 2.64
N LEU A 18 0.31 -13.94 3.11
CA LEU A 18 1.58 -14.66 2.98
C LEU A 18 1.57 -15.99 3.74
N GLN A 19 1.06 -16.00 4.99
CA GLN A 19 0.95 -17.22 5.80
C GLN A 19 0.00 -18.26 5.21
N MET A 20 -1.07 -17.80 4.57
CA MET A 20 -2.05 -18.66 3.91
C MET A 20 -1.56 -19.21 2.56
N GLY A 21 -0.42 -18.75 2.05
CA GLY A 21 0.12 -19.18 0.75
C GLY A 21 -0.80 -18.83 -0.41
N VAL A 22 -1.54 -17.72 -0.30
CA VAL A 22 -2.50 -17.28 -1.31
C VAL A 22 -1.76 -16.84 -2.57
N GLU A 23 -2.10 -17.42 -3.71
CA GLU A 23 -1.58 -17.00 -5.02
C GLU A 23 -2.06 -15.59 -5.39
N ASP A 24 -1.28 -14.88 -6.20
CA ASP A 24 -1.55 -13.48 -6.57
C ASP A 24 -2.97 -13.25 -7.14
N ASP A 25 -3.54 -14.25 -7.83
CA ASP A 25 -4.87 -14.20 -8.42
C ASP A 25 -6.03 -14.32 -7.40
N VAL A 26 -5.74 -14.53 -6.13
CA VAL A 26 -6.73 -14.53 -5.02
C VAL A 26 -6.39 -13.46 -3.97
N SER A 27 -5.29 -12.73 -4.16
CA SER A 27 -4.88 -11.63 -3.29
C SER A 27 -5.85 -10.44 -3.35
N TRP A 28 -5.80 -9.58 -2.32
CA TRP A 28 -6.60 -8.35 -2.28
C TRP A 28 -6.25 -7.39 -3.44
N HIS A 29 -5.09 -7.54 -4.09
CA HIS A 29 -4.71 -6.76 -5.27
C HIS A 29 -5.65 -6.98 -6.46
N LYS A 30 -6.28 -8.16 -6.57
CA LYS A 30 -7.23 -8.45 -7.64
C LYS A 30 -8.44 -7.52 -7.66
N GLN A 31 -8.84 -7.01 -6.49
CA GLN A 31 -9.91 -6.02 -6.38
C GLN A 31 -9.55 -4.70 -7.09
N TYR A 32 -8.26 -4.37 -7.18
CA TYR A 32 -7.74 -3.12 -7.74
C TYR A 32 -7.05 -3.29 -9.09
N LYS A 33 -7.16 -4.46 -9.72
CA LYS A 33 -6.44 -4.82 -10.97
C LYS A 33 -6.60 -3.81 -12.12
N ASP A 34 -7.74 -3.11 -12.15
CA ASP A 34 -8.09 -2.17 -13.23
C ASP A 34 -7.65 -0.72 -12.92
N SER A 35 -6.93 -0.49 -11.81
CA SER A 35 -6.42 0.82 -11.39
C SER A 35 -4.96 0.75 -10.96
N ALA A 36 -4.10 1.50 -11.65
CA ALA A 36 -2.70 1.69 -11.27
C ALA A 36 -2.49 2.81 -10.23
N TYR A 37 -3.54 3.53 -9.84
CA TYR A 37 -3.44 4.62 -8.87
C TYR A 37 -3.38 4.11 -7.43
N VAL A 38 -2.46 4.69 -6.64
CA VAL A 38 -2.30 4.42 -5.22
C VAL A 38 -2.50 5.70 -4.40
N PHE A 39 -3.07 5.57 -3.22
CA PHE A 39 -3.23 6.69 -2.28
C PHE A 39 -2.05 6.71 -1.30
N LEU A 40 -1.41 7.87 -1.17
CA LEU A 40 -0.32 8.11 -0.23
C LEU A 40 -0.78 9.13 0.82
N GLY A 41 -0.59 8.80 2.09
CA GLY A 41 -0.99 9.66 3.21
C GLY A 41 0.06 9.66 4.33
N GLY A 42 0.07 10.73 5.13
CA GLY A 42 1.03 10.88 6.23
C GLY A 42 2.43 11.34 5.80
N LEU A 43 2.55 11.96 4.63
CA LEU A 43 3.80 12.54 4.17
C LEU A 43 4.16 13.81 4.98
N PRO A 44 5.44 14.01 5.35
CA PRO A 44 5.93 15.28 5.88
C PRO A 44 5.68 16.43 4.89
N TYR A 45 5.36 17.62 5.42
CA TYR A 45 5.07 18.81 4.60
C TYR A 45 6.30 19.35 3.83
N ASP A 46 7.50 18.97 4.25
CA ASP A 46 8.74 19.43 3.63
C ASP A 46 9.09 18.63 2.35
N LEU A 47 8.36 17.54 2.05
CA LEU A 47 8.60 16.74 0.85
C LEU A 47 8.04 17.43 -0.39
N THR A 48 8.83 17.43 -1.45
CA THR A 48 8.41 17.89 -2.77
C THR A 48 7.87 16.75 -3.62
N GLU A 49 7.15 17.10 -4.70
CA GLU A 49 6.68 16.12 -5.70
C GLU A 49 7.85 15.33 -6.32
N GLY A 50 9.00 15.99 -6.50
CA GLY A 50 10.23 15.36 -7.01
C GLY A 50 10.79 14.32 -6.04
N ASP A 51 10.78 14.60 -4.74
CA ASP A 51 11.24 13.64 -3.72
C ASP A 51 10.35 12.40 -3.69
N ILE A 52 9.03 12.58 -3.80
CA ILE A 52 8.06 11.49 -3.88
C ILE A 52 8.35 10.65 -5.14
N LEU A 53 8.49 11.28 -6.30
CA LEU A 53 8.75 10.57 -7.55
C LEU A 53 10.05 9.77 -7.49
N CYS A 54 11.13 10.35 -6.95
CA CYS A 54 12.42 9.68 -6.81
C CYS A 54 12.36 8.42 -5.93
N VAL A 55 11.57 8.43 -4.84
CA VAL A 55 11.45 7.26 -3.94
C VAL A 55 10.55 6.19 -4.53
N PHE A 56 9.45 6.56 -5.18
CA PHE A 56 8.47 5.61 -5.71
C PHE A 56 8.79 5.08 -7.12
N SER A 57 9.90 5.53 -7.73
CA SER A 57 10.38 5.04 -9.04
C SER A 57 11.45 3.94 -8.95
N GLN A 58 11.60 3.29 -7.79
CA GLN A 58 12.55 2.18 -7.60
C GLN A 58 12.18 0.93 -8.42
#